data_AF-A0A7E5WNX3-F1
#
_entry.id   AF-A0A7E5WNX3-F1
#
_cell.length_a   1.000
_cell.length_b   1.000
_cell.length_c   1.000
_cell.angle_alpha   90.00
_cell.angle_beta   90.00
_cell.angle_gamma   90.00
#
_symmetry.space_group_name_H-M   'P 1'
#
loop_
_entity.id
_entity.type
_entity.pdbx_description
1 polymer ?
#
loop_
_entity_poly.entity_id
_entity_poly.type
_entity_poly.pdbx_seq_one_letter_code
_entity_poly.pdbx_strand_id
1 'polypeptide(L)'
;MEGILWKWTNYWNGWQTRWFVLDNGIISYYKSQEEVSQGCKGSVKVSVCQINVNNIDNTRLDLVIPGQQHMYLRAPSPQDRQKWLVALGSAKACVDSKELKVAALEDTSSLSHKKSELRLYCDLMMQQVHAVKSAATAEGGPEIQKIDDASSLLTATCDTFIRTLEDIMRLTSSAGVIAVPYEMPIPNITKNNNSTKTPRQSISRTLSQENR
;
A
#
# COMPACT_ATOMS: atom_id res chain seq x y z
N MET A 1 8.28 5.73 4.88
CA MET A 1 9.48 5.43 5.69
C MET A 1 10.54 6.47 5.34
N GLU A 2 11.26 6.98 6.31
CA GLU A 2 12.32 7.97 6.08
C GLU A 2 13.50 7.76 7.02
N GLY A 3 14.68 8.24 6.62
CA GLY A 3 15.89 8.11 7.43
C GLY A 3 17.18 8.37 6.66
N ILE A 4 18.29 8.42 7.39
CA ILE A 4 19.63 8.60 6.82
C ILE A 4 20.14 7.27 6.26
N LEU A 5 20.67 7.30 5.04
CA LEU A 5 21.51 6.26 4.48
C LEU A 5 22.78 6.89 3.90
N TRP A 6 23.87 6.14 3.88
CA TRP A 6 25.02 6.50 3.07
C TRP A 6 24.83 6.03 1.64
N LYS A 7 25.00 6.95 0.70
CA LYS A 7 24.97 6.67 -0.74
C LYS A 7 26.37 6.80 -1.31
N TRP A 8 26.83 5.80 -2.06
CA TRP A 8 28.04 5.94 -2.85
C TRP A 8 27.83 6.94 -3.99
N THR A 9 28.78 7.84 -4.17
CA THR A 9 28.71 8.91 -5.18
C THR A 9 29.72 8.68 -6.30
N ASN A 10 31.02 8.69 -6.01
CA ASN A 10 32.11 8.39 -6.94
C ASN A 10 33.39 8.07 -6.14
N TYR A 11 34.50 7.73 -6.81
CA TYR A 11 35.76 7.42 -6.13
C TYR A 11 36.39 8.61 -5.38
N TRP A 12 36.04 9.84 -5.72
CA TRP A 12 36.59 11.06 -5.11
C TRP A 12 35.86 11.42 -3.81
N ASN A 13 34.53 11.34 -3.82
CA ASN A 13 33.65 11.75 -2.72
C ASN A 13 33.18 10.55 -1.87
N GLY A 14 33.30 9.33 -2.39
CA GLY A 14 32.95 8.10 -1.70
C GLY A 14 31.50 8.02 -1.22
N TRP A 15 31.34 7.53 0.02
CA TRP A 15 30.07 7.41 0.71
C TRP A 15 29.65 8.74 1.33
N GLN A 16 28.44 9.20 1.01
CA GLN A 16 27.90 10.47 1.49
C GLN A 16 26.57 10.23 2.21
N THR A 17 26.37 10.89 3.34
CA THR A 17 25.08 10.87 4.05
C THR A 17 24.02 11.58 3.21
N ARG A 18 22.88 10.93 3.03
CA ARG A 18 21.71 11.50 2.37
C ARG A 18 20.46 11.12 3.14
N TRP A 19 19.49 12.03 3.15
CA TRP A 19 18.18 11.75 3.70
C TRP A 19 17.35 11.04 2.64
N PHE A 20 16.86 9.84 2.96
CA PHE A 20 16.01 9.06 2.06
C PHE A 20 14.59 9.06 2.58
N VAL A 21 13.65 9.17 1.64
CA VAL A 21 12.22 9.07 1.90
C VAL A 21 11.66 8.06 0.91
N LEU A 22 11.09 6.98 1.44
CA LEU A 22 10.26 6.05 0.71
C LEU A 22 8.80 6.44 0.94
N ASP A 23 8.21 7.01 -0.09
CA ASP A 23 6.80 7.36 -0.15
C ASP A 23 6.17 6.78 -1.41
N ASN A 24 4.96 6.24 -1.27
CA ASN A 24 4.17 5.74 -2.38
C ASN A 24 4.85 4.78 -3.37
N GLY A 25 5.84 4.01 -2.93
CA GLY A 25 6.59 3.09 -3.79
C GLY A 25 7.68 3.76 -4.62
N ILE A 26 7.97 5.02 -4.33
CA ILE A 26 9.07 5.80 -4.88
C ILE A 26 10.05 6.09 -3.73
N ILE A 27 11.30 5.71 -3.90
CA ILE A 27 12.38 6.11 -3.00
C ILE A 27 13.05 7.35 -3.56
N SER A 28 13.02 8.43 -2.79
CA SER A 28 13.63 9.72 -3.13
C SER A 28 14.72 10.06 -2.13
N TYR A 29 15.73 10.82 -2.57
CA TYR A 29 16.79 11.28 -1.66
C TYR A 29 17.08 12.77 -1.77
N TYR A 30 17.53 13.32 -0.64
CA TYR A 30 17.80 14.72 -0.41
C TYR A 30 19.19 14.87 0.22
N LYS A 31 19.73 16.08 0.17
CA LYS A 31 21.03 16.38 0.79
C LYS A 31 20.94 16.25 2.32
N SER A 32 19.94 16.86 2.94
CA SER A 32 19.59 16.70 4.35
C SER A 32 18.05 16.67 4.53
N GLN A 33 17.59 16.46 5.76
CA GLN A 33 16.16 16.42 6.10
C GLN A 33 15.51 17.81 5.98
N GLU A 34 16.26 18.87 6.28
CA GLU A 34 15.80 20.27 6.24
C GLU A 34 15.71 20.79 4.81
N GLU A 35 16.46 20.19 3.88
CA GLU A 35 16.49 20.57 2.47
C GLU A 35 15.45 19.81 1.62
N VAL A 36 14.46 19.15 2.23
CA VAL A 36 13.37 18.49 1.50
C VAL A 36 12.55 19.50 0.68
N SER A 37 12.41 20.74 1.16
CA SER A 37 11.72 21.84 0.46
C SER A 37 12.49 22.37 -0.77
N GLN A 38 13.79 22.09 -0.88
CA GLN A 38 14.61 22.50 -2.04
C GLN A 38 14.50 21.54 -3.23
N GLY A 39 13.71 20.48 -3.11
CA GLY A 39 13.49 19.49 -4.14
C GLY A 39 14.44 18.28 -4.06
N CYS A 40 13.96 17.14 -4.54
CA CYS A 40 14.70 15.89 -4.50
C CYS A 40 15.92 15.92 -5.45
N LYS A 41 17.00 15.25 -5.06
CA LYS A 41 18.21 15.09 -5.90
C LYS A 41 18.11 13.89 -6.85
N GLY A 42 17.19 13.00 -6.55
CA GLY A 42 16.85 11.86 -7.39
C GLY A 42 15.73 11.05 -6.73
N SER A 43 14.93 10.42 -7.56
CA SER A 43 13.85 9.54 -7.16
C SER A 43 13.81 8.31 -8.06
N VAL A 44 13.42 7.19 -7.49
CA VAL A 44 13.39 5.90 -8.18
C VAL A 44 12.14 5.13 -7.76
N LYS A 45 11.41 4.57 -8.72
CA LYS A 45 10.27 3.69 -8.46
C LYS A 45 10.77 2.32 -8.02
N VAL A 46 10.41 1.89 -6.81
CA VAL A 46 10.89 0.65 -6.19
C VAL A 46 10.41 -0.60 -6.95
N SER A 47 9.29 -0.52 -7.66
CA SER A 47 8.73 -1.64 -8.43
C SER A 47 9.66 -2.17 -9.53
N VAL A 48 10.39 -1.27 -10.17
CA VAL A 48 11.33 -1.61 -11.25
C VAL A 48 12.73 -1.92 -10.72
N CYS A 49 12.96 -1.73 -9.42
CA CYS A 49 14.24 -2.01 -8.79
C CYS A 49 14.38 -3.48 -8.39
N GLN A 50 15.57 -4.02 -8.63
CA GLN A 50 16.08 -5.19 -7.95
C GLN A 50 16.74 -4.73 -6.64
N ILE A 51 16.36 -5.37 -5.53
CA ILE A 51 16.90 -5.08 -4.20
C ILE A 51 17.94 -6.15 -3.90
N ASN A 52 19.22 -5.79 -3.92
CA ASN A 52 20.33 -6.71 -3.69
C ASN A 52 20.83 -6.57 -2.27
N VAL A 53 20.86 -7.70 -1.56
CA VAL A 53 21.28 -7.78 -0.16
C VAL A 53 22.67 -8.41 -0.11
N ASN A 54 23.64 -7.69 0.46
CA ASN A 54 24.99 -8.22 0.65
C ASN A 54 25.03 -9.21 1.83
N ASN A 55 25.47 -10.45 1.61
CA ASN A 55 25.50 -11.47 2.68
C ASN A 55 26.73 -11.35 3.62
N ILE A 56 27.71 -10.51 3.26
CA ILE A 56 28.95 -10.30 4.02
C ILE A 56 28.84 -9.02 4.86
N ASP A 57 28.38 -7.92 4.25
CA ASP A 57 28.16 -6.66 4.95
C ASP A 57 26.69 -6.50 5.37
N ASN A 58 26.47 -6.69 6.67
CA ASN A 58 25.15 -6.60 7.30
C ASN A 58 24.54 -5.20 7.36
N THR A 59 25.22 -4.19 6.83
CA THR A 59 24.72 -2.81 6.70
C THR A 59 24.46 -2.39 5.26
N ARG A 60 24.91 -3.17 4.27
CA ARG A 60 24.86 -2.80 2.85
C ARG A 60 23.62 -3.33 2.14
N LEU A 61 22.99 -2.49 1.34
CA LEU A 61 21.86 -2.83 0.48
C LEU A 61 22.01 -2.04 -0.83
N ASP A 62 21.81 -2.69 -1.96
CA ASP A 62 22.01 -2.07 -3.27
C ASP A 62 20.69 -2.07 -4.05
N LEU A 63 20.35 -0.94 -4.68
CA LEU A 63 19.18 -0.79 -5.53
C LEU A 63 19.63 -0.72 -6.99
N VAL A 64 19.17 -1.66 -7.80
CA VAL A 64 19.55 -1.78 -9.21
C VAL A 64 18.31 -1.64 -10.08
N ILE A 65 18.33 -0.67 -10.98
CA ILE A 65 17.38 -0.58 -12.09
C ILE A 65 18.08 -1.16 -13.33
N PRO A 66 17.65 -2.33 -13.83
CA PRO A 66 18.28 -2.95 -14.99
C PRO A 66 18.36 -1.98 -16.18
N GLY A 67 19.57 -1.81 -16.72
CA GLY A 67 19.81 -0.96 -17.90
C GLY A 67 19.81 0.55 -17.65
N GLN A 68 19.64 1.03 -16.41
CA GLN A 68 19.54 2.46 -16.14
C GLN A 68 20.46 2.95 -15.02
N GLN A 69 20.26 2.47 -13.79
CA GLN A 69 20.93 3.05 -12.62
C GLN A 69 21.25 2.01 -11.56
N HIS A 70 22.44 2.13 -10.98
CA HIS A 70 22.85 1.39 -9.80
C HIS A 70 23.08 2.36 -8.65
N MET A 71 22.37 2.16 -7.54
CA MET A 71 22.53 2.93 -6.33
C MET A 71 23.01 2.03 -5.19
N TYR A 72 24.26 2.24 -4.78
CA TYR A 72 24.84 1.55 -3.63
C TYR A 72 24.50 2.29 -2.34
N LEU A 73 23.90 1.58 -1.38
CA LEU A 73 23.44 2.15 -0.13
C LEU A 73 24.00 1.39 1.08
N ARG A 74 24.17 2.11 2.18
CA ARG A 74 24.56 1.55 3.46
C ARG A 74 23.75 2.19 4.57
N ALA A 75 23.21 1.37 5.47
CA ALA A 75 22.44 1.83 6.61
C ALA A 75 23.33 2.06 7.85
N PRO A 76 22.92 2.94 8.79
CA PRO A 76 23.62 3.19 10.06
C PRO A 76 23.86 1.94 10.90
N SER A 77 22.91 1.01 10.87
CA SER A 77 22.95 -0.23 11.64
C SER A 77 22.32 -1.39 10.85
N PRO A 78 22.62 -2.65 11.19
CA PRO A 78 21.94 -3.80 10.63
C PRO A 78 20.42 -3.78 10.85
N GLN A 79 19.97 -3.22 11.97
CA GLN A 79 18.56 -3.05 12.31
C GLN A 79 17.91 -2.06 11.33
N ASP A 80 18.55 -0.93 11.08
CA ASP A 80 18.02 0.06 10.14
C ASP A 80 18.04 -0.46 8.71
N ARG A 81 19.08 -1.22 8.33
CA ARG A 81 19.07 -1.97 7.07
C ARG A 81 17.85 -2.86 6.97
N GLN A 82 17.56 -3.65 8.00
CA GLN A 82 16.41 -4.56 7.99
C GLN A 82 15.09 -3.78 7.85
N LYS A 83 14.93 -2.67 8.57
CA LYS A 83 13.75 -1.79 8.41
C LYS A 83 13.59 -1.32 6.95
N TRP A 84 14.70 -0.89 6.33
CA TRP A 84 14.70 -0.45 4.94
C TRP A 84 14.36 -1.59 3.97
N LEU A 85 14.94 -2.78 4.15
CA LEU A 85 14.62 -3.95 3.33
C LEU A 85 13.15 -4.34 3.43
N VAL A 86 12.59 -4.36 4.64
CA VAL A 86 11.17 -4.64 4.87
C VAL A 86 10.31 -3.58 4.17
N ALA A 87 10.59 -2.30 4.34
CA ALA A 87 9.79 -1.25 3.74
C ALA A 87 9.87 -1.24 2.20
N LEU A 88 11.07 -1.43 1.64
CA LEU A 88 11.28 -1.54 0.20
C LEU A 88 10.62 -2.79 -0.39
N GLY A 89 10.74 -3.94 0.27
CA GLY A 89 10.09 -5.18 -0.12
C GLY A 89 8.57 -5.05 -0.10
N SER A 90 8.01 -4.50 0.98
CA SER A 90 6.58 -4.22 1.10
C SER A 90 6.11 -3.24 0.02
N ALA A 91 6.86 -2.17 -0.23
CA ALA A 91 6.52 -1.20 -1.28
C ALA A 91 6.56 -1.83 -2.67
N LYS A 92 7.52 -2.72 -2.94
CA LYS A 92 7.63 -3.47 -4.20
C LYS A 92 6.45 -4.42 -4.38
N ALA A 93 6.11 -5.20 -3.36
CA ALA A 93 4.98 -6.13 -3.37
C ALA A 93 3.64 -5.39 -3.51
N CYS A 94 3.53 -4.20 -2.91
CA CYS A 94 2.34 -3.37 -3.05
C CYS A 94 2.12 -2.85 -4.47
N VAL A 95 3.16 -2.75 -5.33
CA VAL A 95 3.01 -2.17 -6.68
C VAL A 95 2.21 -3.04 -7.62
N ASP A 96 2.23 -4.36 -7.42
CA ASP A 96 1.32 -5.28 -8.12
C ASP A 96 -0.16 -5.04 -7.75
N SER A 97 -0.40 -4.32 -6.65
CA SER A 97 -1.72 -3.89 -6.19
C SER A 97 -1.96 -2.38 -6.29
N LYS A 98 -1.01 -1.57 -6.81
CA LYS A 98 -1.01 -0.09 -6.67
C LYS A 98 -1.35 0.68 -7.93
N GLU A 99 -1.51 0.05 -9.09
CA GLU A 99 -2.21 0.72 -10.20
C GLU A 99 -3.68 1.01 -9.83
N LEU A 100 -4.21 0.35 -8.79
CA LEU A 100 -5.53 0.57 -8.19
C LEU A 100 -5.58 1.62 -7.06
N LYS A 101 -4.45 2.11 -6.52
CA LYS A 101 -4.45 2.96 -5.30
C LYS A 101 -4.24 4.46 -5.51
N VAL A 102 -3.91 4.92 -6.72
CA VAL A 102 -3.93 6.37 -7.01
C VAL A 102 -5.38 6.87 -7.04
N ALA A 103 -6.33 6.05 -7.52
CA ALA A 103 -7.77 6.31 -7.39
C ALA A 103 -8.27 6.13 -5.94
N ALA A 104 -7.78 5.12 -5.21
CA ALA A 104 -8.30 4.81 -3.87
C ALA A 104 -8.02 5.87 -2.78
N LEU A 105 -6.97 6.71 -2.91
CA LEU A 105 -6.69 7.77 -1.93
C LEU A 105 -7.61 8.98 -2.08
N GLU A 106 -7.99 9.35 -3.31
CA GLU A 106 -9.06 10.33 -3.57
C GLU A 106 -10.45 9.74 -3.29
N ASP A 107 -10.68 8.46 -3.60
CA ASP A 107 -11.97 7.82 -3.35
C ASP A 107 -12.23 7.60 -1.85
N THR A 108 -11.20 7.33 -1.03
CA THR A 108 -11.38 7.18 0.42
C THR A 108 -11.68 8.52 1.09
N SER A 109 -11.03 9.60 0.65
CA SER A 109 -11.34 10.94 1.15
C SER A 109 -12.74 11.36 0.69
N SER A 110 -13.07 11.17 -0.58
CA SER A 110 -14.41 11.44 -1.14
C SER A 110 -15.52 10.64 -0.44
N LEU A 111 -15.30 9.35 -0.17
CA LEU A 111 -16.24 8.50 0.57
C LEU A 111 -16.45 8.97 2.02
N SER A 112 -15.37 9.37 2.70
CA SER A 112 -15.44 9.89 4.08
C SER A 112 -16.19 11.22 4.15
N HIS A 113 -15.95 12.11 3.18
CA HIS A 113 -16.67 13.38 3.03
C HIS A 113 -18.16 13.14 2.76
N LYS A 114 -18.50 12.32 1.76
CA LYS A 114 -19.89 11.97 1.41
C LYS A 114 -20.64 11.30 2.57
N LYS A 115 -19.96 10.44 3.34
CA LYS A 115 -20.56 9.85 4.57
C LYS A 115 -20.87 10.89 5.63
N SER A 116 -20.07 11.95 5.72
CA SER A 116 -20.31 13.06 6.65
C SER A 116 -21.47 13.95 6.16
N GLU A 117 -21.58 14.18 4.85
CA GLU A 117 -22.73 14.87 4.25
C GLU A 117 -24.05 14.13 4.52
N LEU A 118 -24.08 12.80 4.38
CA LEU A 118 -25.28 12.01 4.70
C LEU A 118 -25.74 12.20 6.15
N ARG A 119 -24.80 12.29 7.10
CA ARG A 119 -25.16 12.54 8.50
C ARG A 119 -25.81 13.91 8.67
N LEU A 120 -25.26 14.93 8.03
CA LEU A 120 -25.83 16.28 8.05
C LEU A 120 -27.23 16.31 7.41
N TYR A 121 -27.45 15.57 6.32
CA TYR A 121 -28.77 15.47 5.70
C TYR A 121 -29.77 14.74 6.60
N CYS A 122 -29.38 13.69 7.34
CA CYS A 122 -30.25 13.05 8.33
C CYS A 122 -30.68 14.03 9.43
N ASP A 123 -29.73 14.82 9.96
CA ASP A 123 -30.01 15.83 10.98
C ASP A 123 -30.95 16.91 10.44
N LEU A 124 -30.69 17.37 9.22
CA LEU A 124 -31.51 18.38 8.54
C LEU A 124 -32.93 17.88 8.25
N MET A 125 -33.08 16.65 7.78
CA MET A 125 -34.39 16.01 7.58
C MET A 125 -35.16 15.88 8.89
N MET A 126 -34.50 15.50 9.99
CA MET A 126 -35.16 15.44 11.30
C MET A 126 -35.64 16.82 11.74
N GLN A 127 -34.84 17.87 11.53
CA GLN A 127 -35.22 19.24 11.83
C GLN A 127 -36.42 19.70 10.99
N GLN A 128 -36.45 19.38 9.70
CA GLN A 128 -37.56 19.72 8.80
C GLN A 128 -38.84 18.97 9.15
N VAL A 129 -38.76 17.68 9.48
CA VAL A 129 -39.90 16.90 9.98
C VAL A 129 -40.45 17.48 11.27
N HIS A 130 -39.58 17.92 12.18
CA HIS A 130 -40.01 18.62 13.39
C HIS A 130 -40.70 19.95 13.08
N ALA A 131 -40.19 20.71 12.11
CA ALA A 131 -40.81 21.96 11.66
C ALA A 131 -42.22 21.71 11.07
N VAL A 132 -42.37 20.70 10.21
CA VAL A 132 -43.69 20.28 9.67
C VAL A 132 -44.63 19.89 10.80
N LYS A 133 -44.16 19.04 11.73
CA LYS A 133 -44.96 18.60 12.87
C LYS A 133 -45.41 19.77 13.74
N SER A 134 -44.50 20.69 14.07
CA SER A 134 -44.80 21.87 14.89
C SER A 134 -45.81 22.80 14.22
N ALA A 135 -45.71 22.99 12.90
CA ALA A 135 -46.64 23.82 12.14
C ALA A 135 -48.03 23.16 12.00
N ALA A 136 -48.08 21.83 11.94
CA ALA A 136 -49.33 21.06 11.90
C ALA A 136 -50.06 21.01 13.25
N THR A 137 -49.33 21.08 14.37
CA THR A 137 -49.90 21.00 15.73
C THR A 137 -49.93 22.35 16.46
N ALA A 138 -49.90 23.47 15.74
CA ALA A 138 -49.93 24.79 16.36
C ALA A 138 -51.29 25.03 17.05
N GLU A 139 -51.28 25.72 18.21
CA GLU A 139 -52.48 25.91 19.05
C GLU A 139 -53.59 26.74 18.37
N GLY A 140 -53.26 27.48 17.30
CA GLY A 140 -54.20 28.22 16.45
C GLY A 140 -54.79 27.42 15.27
N GLY A 141 -54.47 26.13 15.17
CA GLY A 141 -54.75 25.28 14.01
C GLY A 141 -53.55 25.15 13.05
N PRO A 142 -53.64 24.31 12.01
CA PRO A 142 -52.51 24.01 11.13
C PRO A 142 -52.07 25.23 10.32
N GLU A 143 -50.80 25.60 10.43
CA GLU A 143 -50.21 26.68 9.65
C GLU A 143 -49.80 26.19 8.25
N ILE A 144 -50.79 26.12 7.35
CA ILE A 144 -50.67 25.52 6.00
C ILE A 144 -49.45 26.03 5.22
N GLN A 145 -49.16 27.34 5.25
CA GLN A 145 -48.02 27.91 4.52
C GLN A 145 -46.67 27.42 5.09
N LYS A 146 -46.50 27.38 6.41
CA LYS A 146 -45.26 26.88 7.03
C LYS A 146 -45.08 25.37 6.82
N ILE A 147 -46.18 24.63 6.78
CA ILE A 147 -46.18 23.20 6.44
C ILE A 147 -45.71 23.01 5.01
N ASP A 148 -46.22 23.79 4.06
CA ASP A 148 -45.85 23.71 2.64
C ASP A 148 -44.36 24.05 2.43
N ASP A 149 -43.90 25.15 3.02
CA ASP A 149 -42.50 25.59 2.95
C ASP A 149 -41.54 24.51 3.53
N ALA A 150 -41.87 23.96 4.70
CA ALA A 150 -41.06 22.94 5.35
C ALA A 150 -41.12 21.60 4.59
N SER A 151 -42.24 21.25 3.96
CA SER A 151 -42.40 20.04 3.16
C SER A 151 -41.64 20.13 1.83
N SER A 152 -41.64 21.30 1.20
CA SER A 152 -40.84 21.59 0.00
C SER A 152 -39.34 21.45 0.29
N LEU A 153 -38.89 22.04 1.41
CA LEU A 153 -37.49 21.95 1.82
C LEU A 153 -37.08 20.52 2.20
N LEU A 154 -37.99 19.76 2.84
CA LEU A 154 -37.80 18.35 3.13
C LEU A 154 -37.62 17.53 1.86
N THR A 155 -38.46 17.77 0.85
CA THR A 155 -38.37 17.09 -0.46
C THR A 155 -37.01 17.34 -1.11
N ALA A 156 -36.56 18.61 -1.15
CA ALA A 156 -35.24 18.96 -1.69
C ALA A 156 -34.08 18.29 -0.93
N THR A 157 -34.21 18.15 0.39
CA THR A 157 -33.19 17.51 1.23
C THR A 157 -33.14 16.00 1.00
N CYS A 158 -34.31 15.34 0.88
CA CYS A 158 -34.41 13.93 0.52
C CYS A 158 -33.79 13.65 -0.86
N ASP A 159 -34.07 14.47 -1.87
CA ASP A 159 -33.48 14.31 -3.21
C ASP A 159 -31.95 14.38 -3.18
N THR A 160 -31.41 15.34 -2.43
CA THR A 160 -29.97 15.50 -2.29
C THR A 160 -29.35 14.33 -1.52
N PHE A 161 -29.99 13.87 -0.45
CA PHE A 161 -29.58 12.68 0.31
C PHE A 161 -29.50 11.43 -0.58
N ILE A 162 -30.52 11.19 -1.41
CA ILE A 162 -30.56 10.03 -2.30
C ILE A 162 -29.41 10.08 -3.30
N ARG A 163 -29.15 11.23 -3.93
CA ARG A 163 -28.03 11.41 -4.86
C ARG A 163 -26.68 11.11 -4.18
N THR A 164 -26.45 11.65 -2.99
CA THR A 164 -25.21 11.39 -2.24
C THR A 164 -25.08 9.92 -1.82
N LEU A 165 -26.19 9.27 -1.46
CA LEU A 165 -26.21 7.85 -1.12
C LEU A 165 -25.91 6.95 -2.33
N GLU A 166 -26.51 7.25 -3.48
CA GLU A 166 -26.23 6.57 -4.75
C GLU A 166 -24.75 6.69 -5.13
N ASP A 167 -24.18 7.89 -4.97
CA ASP A 167 -22.77 8.15 -5.17
C ASP A 167 -21.87 7.29 -4.28
N ILE A 168 -22.22 7.13 -3.01
CA ILE A 168 -21.49 6.26 -2.07
C ILE A 168 -21.63 4.78 -2.48
N MET A 169 -22.83 4.35 -2.86
CA MET A 169 -23.06 2.98 -3.33
C MET A 169 -22.23 2.69 -4.57
N ARG A 170 -22.13 3.62 -5.52
CA ARG A 170 -21.26 3.49 -6.71
C ARG A 170 -19.79 3.38 -6.34
N LEU A 171 -19.30 4.24 -5.44
CA LEU A 171 -17.92 4.18 -4.94
C LEU A 171 -17.63 2.84 -4.23
N THR A 172 -18.61 2.29 -3.51
CA THR A 172 -18.46 1.02 -2.78
C THR A 172 -18.57 -0.20 -3.70
N SER A 173 -19.46 -0.19 -4.69
CA SER A 173 -19.62 -1.28 -5.66
C SER A 173 -18.43 -1.44 -6.60
N SER A 174 -17.73 -0.34 -6.92
CA SER A 174 -16.46 -0.36 -7.65
C SER A 174 -15.38 -1.19 -6.93
N ALA A 175 -15.40 -1.23 -5.60
CA ALA A 175 -14.43 -1.97 -4.80
C ALA A 175 -14.69 -3.50 -4.73
N GLY A 176 -15.82 -4.00 -5.25
CA GLY A 176 -16.34 -5.34 -4.96
C GLY A 176 -16.06 -6.47 -5.96
N VAL A 177 -15.32 -6.25 -7.06
CA VAL A 177 -15.23 -7.25 -8.16
C VAL A 177 -13.97 -8.14 -8.13
N ILE A 178 -13.06 -8.02 -7.19
CA ILE A 178 -11.87 -8.89 -7.14
C ILE A 178 -12.07 -10.06 -6.17
N ALA A 179 -12.97 -10.98 -6.53
CA ALA A 179 -12.92 -12.35 -6.07
C ALA A 179 -12.17 -13.18 -7.12
N VAL A 180 -10.83 -13.19 -7.06
CA VAL A 180 -10.04 -14.18 -7.81
C VAL A 180 -9.89 -15.43 -6.92
N PRO A 181 -10.26 -16.62 -7.43
CA PRO A 181 -10.02 -17.86 -6.69
C PRO A 181 -8.51 -18.09 -6.60
N TYR A 182 -8.05 -18.31 -5.37
CA TYR A 182 -6.67 -18.64 -5.05
C TYR A 182 -6.35 -20.05 -5.59
N GLU A 183 -5.60 -20.13 -6.69
CA GLU A 183 -5.00 -21.39 -7.15
C GLU A 183 -3.53 -21.44 -6.70
N MET A 184 -3.22 -22.42 -5.86
CA MET A 184 -1.86 -22.68 -5.35
C MET A 184 -1.00 -23.34 -6.44
N PRO A 185 0.25 -22.92 -6.68
CA PRO A 185 1.17 -23.67 -7.53
C PRO A 185 1.61 -24.95 -6.83
N ILE A 186 1.31 -26.10 -7.43
CA ILE A 186 1.76 -27.42 -7.00
C ILE A 186 3.28 -27.55 -7.22
N PRO A 187 4.06 -28.09 -6.27
CA PRO A 187 5.47 -28.41 -6.50
C PRO A 187 5.63 -29.52 -7.54
N ASN A 188 6.40 -29.25 -8.59
CA ASN A 188 6.77 -30.24 -9.60
C ASN A 188 7.65 -31.33 -8.98
N ILE A 189 7.04 -32.48 -8.66
CA ILE A 189 7.78 -33.72 -8.36
C ILE A 189 8.14 -34.38 -9.68
N THR A 190 9.41 -34.29 -10.05
CA THR A 190 9.99 -35.07 -11.15
C THR A 190 9.96 -36.55 -10.76
N LYS A 191 8.99 -37.29 -11.29
CA LYS A 191 9.00 -38.76 -11.31
C LYS A 191 10.13 -39.21 -12.23
N ASN A 192 11.18 -39.80 -11.67
CA ASN A 192 12.09 -40.66 -12.42
C ASN A 192 11.96 -42.08 -11.84
N ASN A 193 11.18 -42.91 -12.51
CA ASN A 193 11.06 -44.33 -12.22
C ASN A 193 11.54 -45.07 -13.46
N ASN A 194 12.61 -45.86 -13.30
CA ASN A 194 12.72 -47.15 -13.99
C ASN A 194 13.58 -48.13 -13.17
N SER A 195 12.86 -49.06 -12.55
CA SER A 195 13.11 -50.51 -12.46
C SER A 195 14.45 -51.05 -11.91
N THR A 196 14.39 -51.46 -10.64
CA THR A 196 14.56 -52.84 -10.13
C THR A 196 15.73 -53.73 -10.61
N LYS A 197 16.59 -54.14 -9.65
CA LYS A 197 16.79 -55.55 -9.24
C LYS A 197 17.54 -55.67 -7.90
N THR A 198 17.22 -56.75 -7.20
CA THR A 198 17.30 -57.08 -5.76
C THR A 198 18.65 -57.70 -5.27
N PRO A 199 18.83 -57.98 -3.96
CA PRO A 199 20.12 -57.91 -3.22
C PRO A 199 20.71 -59.26 -2.78
N ARG A 200 21.99 -59.29 -2.35
CA ARG A 200 22.51 -59.87 -1.06
C ARG A 200 24.04 -60.07 -1.00
N GLN A 201 24.52 -60.16 0.26
CA GLN A 201 25.81 -60.70 0.80
C GLN A 201 27.01 -59.71 0.78
N SER A 202 27.59 -59.23 1.88
CA SER A 202 28.10 -59.76 3.17
C SER A 202 29.60 -60.11 3.13
N ILE A 203 30.33 -59.61 4.15
CA ILE A 203 31.59 -60.12 4.77
C ILE A 203 32.93 -59.41 4.45
N SER A 204 33.48 -58.84 5.54
CA SER A 204 34.88 -58.74 6.03
C SER A 204 35.97 -57.84 5.42
N ARG A 205 36.48 -56.98 6.34
CA ARG A 205 37.89 -56.74 6.74
C ARG A 205 38.99 -57.10 5.74
N THR A 206 39.90 -56.16 5.45
CA THR A 206 41.28 -56.19 5.98
C THR A 206 41.98 -54.82 5.87
N LEU A 207 42.79 -54.50 6.87
CA LEU A 207 43.86 -53.50 6.82
C LEU A 207 44.87 -53.85 5.72
N SER A 208 45.55 -52.83 5.17
CA SER A 208 47.01 -52.80 5.09
C SER A 208 47.53 -51.41 4.71
N GLN A 209 48.49 -50.95 5.50
CA GLN A 209 49.43 -49.87 5.18
C GLN A 209 50.34 -50.26 3.99
N GLU A 210 50.90 -49.20 3.40
CA GLU A 210 52.32 -49.03 3.03
C GLU A 210 52.75 -49.01 1.55
N ASN A 211 53.55 -47.97 1.30
CA ASN A 211 54.58 -47.76 0.27
C ASN A 211 54.15 -47.47 -1.16
N ARG A 212 54.20 -46.18 -1.54
CA ARG A 212 55.43 -45.55 -2.07
C ARG A 212 55.33 -44.03 -2.09
#